data_AF-A0A259BSY9-F1
#
_entry.id   AF-A0A259BSY9-F1
#
_cell.length_a   1.000
_cell.length_b   1.000
_cell.length_c   1.000
_cell.angle_alpha   90.00
_cell.angle_beta   90.00
_cell.angle_gamma   90.00
#
_symmetry.space_group_name_H-M   'P 1'
#
loop_
_entity.id
_entity.type
_entity.pdbx_description
1 polymer ?
#
loop_
_entity_poly.entity_id
_entity_poly.type
_entity_poly.pdbx_seq_one_letter_code
_entity_poly.pdbx_strand_id
1 'polypeptide(L)'
;MISLDVRIERLPIAGTFTISRGSKTEAVVVVAEIRDGPHCGRGECVPYARYGETPEQVVALLLGLEREIAEGLDRPALQHRLPAGAARNALDCAFWDLEAKRSGVLAFRHAGLDTLRPLVTAYTLSLDTPDAMAAAACAAGRPLLKLKLGGTGDAERLRAIRLAAPDARLIIDANEGWTDDTLAENLAVCAEVGVELIEQPLPAGADERLRHIPHLVPICADESVHDRASLAGLVGAYDAVNIKLDKTGGLTEALAMAQAARGHGFSLMVGCMLASSLAMAPALLVAQGAEVVDLDGPLLLARDRDGGLVYEGSTVFPPSSDLWG
;
A
#
# COMPACT_ATOMS: atom_id res chain seq x y z
N MET A 1 13.76 -27.83 -13.82
CA MET A 1 13.22 -26.92 -14.84
C MET A 1 12.43 -25.88 -14.10
N ILE A 2 12.65 -24.60 -14.40
CA ILE A 2 11.91 -23.52 -13.75
C ILE A 2 10.44 -23.59 -14.20
N SER A 3 9.51 -23.34 -13.28
CA SER A 3 8.06 -23.36 -13.55
C SER A 3 7.36 -22.21 -12.85
N LEU A 4 6.29 -21.70 -13.46
CA LEU A 4 5.43 -20.66 -12.89
C LEU A 4 4.06 -21.24 -12.54
N ASP A 5 3.61 -21.04 -11.30
CA ASP A 5 2.22 -21.24 -10.87
C ASP A 5 1.59 -19.88 -10.58
N VAL A 6 0.36 -19.66 -11.04
CA VAL A 6 -0.38 -18.42 -10.79
C VAL A 6 -1.81 -18.75 -10.43
N ARG A 7 -2.31 -18.17 -9.33
CA ARG A 7 -3.67 -18.44 -8.86
C ARG A 7 -4.31 -17.21 -8.24
N ILE A 8 -5.64 -17.18 -8.33
CA ILE A 8 -6.48 -16.20 -7.64
C ILE A 8 -6.86 -16.76 -6.28
N GLU A 9 -6.65 -15.99 -5.22
CA GLU A 9 -7.13 -16.32 -3.88
C GLU A 9 -8.12 -15.26 -3.40
N ARG A 10 -9.15 -15.70 -2.66
CA ARG A 10 -10.14 -14.83 -2.03
C ARG A 10 -9.98 -14.90 -0.52
N LEU A 11 -9.59 -13.78 0.07
CA LEU A 11 -9.30 -13.67 1.50
C LEU A 11 -10.49 -12.96 2.18
N PRO A 12 -11.16 -13.59 3.15
CA PRO A 12 -12.29 -12.96 3.83
C PRO A 12 -11.82 -11.75 4.65
N ILE A 13 -12.54 -10.63 4.56
CA ILE A 13 -12.30 -9.43 5.38
C ILE A 13 -13.00 -9.59 6.74
N ALA A 14 -12.37 -9.09 7.80
CA ALA A 14 -12.99 -9.01 9.12
C ALA A 14 -14.10 -7.94 9.10
N GLY A 15 -15.33 -8.34 8.81
CA GLY A 15 -16.46 -7.42 8.67
C GLY A 15 -16.55 -6.83 7.27
N THR A 16 -16.49 -5.50 7.16
CA THR A 16 -16.61 -4.79 5.87
C THR A 16 -15.61 -3.66 5.79
N PHE A 17 -14.89 -3.60 4.67
CA PHE A 17 -13.97 -2.52 4.35
C PHE A 17 -14.65 -1.51 3.41
N THR A 18 -14.80 -0.26 3.85
CA THR A 18 -15.51 0.78 3.09
C THR A 18 -14.61 1.99 2.85
N ILE A 19 -14.54 2.41 1.59
CA ILE A 19 -13.91 3.65 1.13
C ILE A 19 -14.94 4.53 0.40
N SER A 20 -14.57 5.75 0.01
CA SER A 20 -15.43 6.68 -0.75
C SER A 20 -16.10 6.05 -1.98
N ARG A 21 -15.42 5.09 -2.64
CA ARG A 21 -15.88 4.42 -3.87
C ARG A 21 -16.71 3.15 -3.65
N GLY A 22 -16.83 2.65 -2.41
CA GLY A 22 -17.65 1.47 -2.11
C GLY A 22 -17.09 0.56 -1.02
N SER A 23 -17.79 -0.56 -0.80
CA SER A 23 -17.53 -1.53 0.26
C SER A 23 -17.11 -2.90 -0.28
N LYS A 24 -16.29 -3.63 0.47
CA LYS A 24 -15.86 -5.00 0.17
C LYS A 24 -15.91 -5.89 1.42
N THR A 25 -16.20 -7.17 1.20
CA THR A 25 -16.19 -8.23 2.23
C THR A 25 -15.10 -9.27 2.00
N GLU A 26 -14.39 -9.18 0.87
CA GLU A 26 -13.25 -10.04 0.55
C GLU A 26 -12.17 -9.25 -0.20
N ALA A 27 -10.92 -9.68 -0.01
CA ALA A 27 -9.76 -9.28 -0.79
C ALA A 27 -9.53 -10.33 -1.88
N VAL A 28 -9.47 -9.92 -3.14
CA VAL A 28 -9.15 -10.81 -4.25
C VAL A 28 -7.72 -10.54 -4.68
N VAL A 29 -6.83 -11.50 -4.41
CA VAL A 29 -5.40 -11.39 -4.66
C VAL A 29 -4.97 -12.37 -5.75
N VAL A 30 -3.88 -12.06 -6.44
CA VAL A 30 -3.20 -13.00 -7.33
C VAL A 30 -1.83 -13.33 -6.75
N VAL A 31 -1.54 -14.61 -6.64
CA VAL A 31 -0.26 -15.13 -6.17
C VAL A 31 0.50 -15.73 -7.34
N ALA A 32 1.76 -15.34 -7.51
CA ALA A 32 2.70 -15.95 -8.44
C ALA A 32 3.74 -16.74 -7.65
N GLU A 33 4.00 -17.99 -8.04
CA GLU A 33 5.07 -18.82 -7.50
C GLU A 33 6.01 -19.29 -8.61
N ILE A 34 7.30 -19.00 -8.47
CA ILE A 34 8.34 -19.47 -9.36
C ILE A 34 9.14 -20.55 -8.64
N ARG A 35 9.14 -21.77 -9.18
CA ARG A 35 9.94 -22.88 -8.63
C ARG A 35 11.14 -23.15 -9.51
N ASP A 36 12.29 -23.37 -8.88
CA ASP A 36 13.47 -23.93 -9.54
C ASP A 36 14.21 -24.90 -8.61
N GLY A 37 14.15 -26.17 -8.97
CA GLY A 37 14.66 -27.25 -8.13
C GLY A 37 13.99 -27.23 -6.74
N PRO A 38 14.76 -27.14 -5.64
CA PRO A 38 14.20 -27.08 -4.29
C PRO A 38 13.72 -25.68 -3.88
N HIS A 39 14.02 -24.63 -4.67
CA HIS A 39 13.73 -23.26 -4.32
C HIS A 39 12.37 -22.81 -4.88
N CYS A 40 11.63 -22.01 -4.11
CA CYS A 40 10.34 -21.48 -4.50
C CYS A 40 10.24 -20.01 -4.05
N GLY A 41 10.17 -19.10 -5.02
CA GLY A 41 9.89 -17.70 -4.77
C GLY A 41 8.41 -17.39 -4.96
N ARG A 42 7.84 -16.54 -4.11
CA ARG A 42 6.43 -16.16 -4.12
C ARG A 42 6.27 -14.64 -4.15
N GLY A 43 5.23 -14.18 -4.82
CA GLY A 43 4.80 -12.79 -4.75
C GLY A 43 3.29 -12.71 -4.83
N GLU A 44 2.74 -11.66 -4.22
CA GLU A 44 1.31 -11.40 -4.17
C GLU A 44 1.02 -9.99 -4.66
N CYS A 45 -0.04 -9.84 -5.44
CA CYS A 45 -0.55 -8.56 -5.89
C CYS A 45 -2.06 -8.46 -5.73
N VAL A 46 -2.57 -7.23 -5.71
CA VAL A 46 -4.00 -6.93 -5.70
C VAL A 46 -4.38 -6.17 -6.97
N PRO A 47 -4.94 -6.85 -7.99
CA PRO A 47 -5.49 -6.20 -9.17
C PRO A 47 -6.54 -5.16 -8.78
N TYR A 48 -6.38 -3.92 -9.24
CA TYR A 48 -7.23 -2.81 -8.80
C TYR A 48 -8.07 -2.22 -9.94
N ALA A 49 -9.39 -2.39 -9.86
CA ALA A 49 -10.32 -1.97 -10.91
C ALA A 49 -10.26 -0.46 -11.23
N ARG A 50 -9.93 0.39 -10.25
CA ARG A 50 -9.71 1.84 -10.45
C ARG A 50 -8.55 2.13 -11.41
N TYR A 51 -7.62 1.19 -11.58
CA TYR A 51 -6.51 1.25 -12.52
C TYR A 51 -6.72 0.36 -13.76
N GLY A 52 -7.93 -0.16 -13.96
CA GLY A 52 -8.29 -0.95 -15.14
C GLY A 52 -7.81 -2.42 -15.09
N GLU A 53 -7.46 -2.94 -13.91
CA GLU A 53 -6.98 -4.31 -13.76
C GLU A 53 -8.08 -5.26 -13.24
N THR A 54 -8.13 -6.49 -13.76
CA THR A 54 -8.90 -7.60 -13.16
C THR A 54 -7.98 -8.77 -12.80
N PRO A 55 -8.36 -9.61 -11.81
CA PRO A 55 -7.61 -10.81 -11.46
C PRO A 55 -7.37 -11.76 -12.63
N GLU A 56 -8.37 -11.97 -13.47
CA GLU A 56 -8.29 -12.87 -14.62
C GLU A 56 -7.31 -12.35 -15.68
N GLN A 57 -7.30 -11.03 -15.92
CA GLN A 57 -6.35 -10.40 -16.84
C GLN A 57 -4.91 -10.52 -16.31
N VAL A 58 -4.71 -10.28 -15.01
CA VAL A 58 -3.40 -10.40 -14.37
C VAL A 58 -2.88 -11.84 -14.44
N VAL A 59 -3.73 -12.84 -14.15
CA VAL A 59 -3.36 -14.25 -14.29
C VAL A 59 -2.99 -14.60 -15.73
N ALA A 60 -3.82 -14.21 -16.70
CA ALA A 60 -3.57 -14.51 -18.11
C ALA A 60 -2.25 -13.89 -18.60
N LEU A 61 -1.95 -12.66 -18.16
CA LEU A 61 -0.71 -11.98 -18.48
C LEU A 61 0.51 -12.70 -17.90
N LEU A 62 0.44 -13.11 -16.63
CA LEU A 62 1.53 -13.81 -15.95
C LEU A 62 1.79 -15.20 -16.55
N LEU A 63 0.75 -16.00 -16.79
CA LEU A 63 0.88 -17.31 -17.44
C LEU A 63 1.45 -17.17 -18.86
N GLY A 64 1.18 -16.07 -19.55
CA GLY A 64 1.78 -15.76 -20.85
C GLY A 64 3.31 -15.58 -20.82
N LEU A 65 3.92 -15.38 -19.65
CA LEU A 65 5.37 -15.23 -19.48
C LEU A 65 6.10 -16.53 -19.12
N GLU A 66 5.39 -17.65 -18.94
CA GLU A 66 5.99 -18.92 -18.49
C GLU A 66 7.21 -19.33 -19.35
N ARG A 67 7.08 -19.22 -20.67
CA ARG A 67 8.16 -19.54 -21.60
C ARG A 67 9.34 -18.57 -21.46
N GLU A 68 9.09 -17.27 -21.34
CA GLU A 68 10.15 -16.27 -21.19
C GLU A 68 10.92 -16.48 -19.87
N ILE A 69 10.21 -16.84 -18.79
CA ILE A 69 10.82 -17.22 -17.51
C ILE A 69 11.67 -18.48 -17.67
N ALA A 70 11.19 -19.48 -18.40
CA ALA A 70 11.97 -20.68 -18.71
C ALA A 70 13.23 -20.41 -19.55
N GLU A 71 13.17 -19.38 -20.40
CA GLU A 71 14.28 -18.92 -21.25
C GLU A 71 15.21 -17.91 -20.54
N GLY A 72 14.93 -17.54 -19.29
CA GLY A 72 15.82 -16.73 -18.45
C GLY A 72 15.39 -15.29 -18.21
N LEU A 73 14.10 -14.95 -18.40
CA LEU A 73 13.55 -13.67 -17.92
C LEU A 73 13.82 -13.55 -16.41
N ASP A 74 14.45 -12.44 -16.02
CA ASP A 74 14.82 -12.13 -14.65
C ASP A 74 14.19 -10.81 -14.19
N ARG A 75 14.47 -10.44 -12.94
CA ARG A 75 13.92 -9.24 -12.30
C ARG A 75 14.29 -7.92 -13.00
N PRO A 76 15.56 -7.66 -13.39
CA PRO A 76 15.90 -6.49 -14.22
C PRO A 76 15.20 -6.47 -15.57
N ALA A 77 15.19 -7.58 -16.32
CA ALA A 77 14.54 -7.65 -17.63
C ALA A 77 13.02 -7.47 -17.52
N LEU A 78 12.41 -7.93 -16.43
CA LEU A 78 10.99 -7.77 -16.15
C LEU A 78 10.55 -6.30 -16.14
N GLN A 79 11.40 -5.38 -15.68
CA GLN A 79 11.09 -3.94 -15.63
C GLN A 79 10.83 -3.34 -17.01
N HIS A 80 11.44 -3.92 -18.05
CA HIS A 80 11.25 -3.52 -19.45
C HIS A 80 10.19 -4.37 -20.17
N ARG A 81 9.88 -5.55 -19.62
CA ARG A 81 8.95 -6.50 -20.22
C ARG A 81 7.49 -6.20 -19.88
N LEU A 82 7.23 -5.75 -18.66
CA LEU A 82 5.89 -5.37 -18.20
C LEU A 82 5.86 -3.91 -17.73
N PRO A 83 4.75 -3.19 -17.96
CA PRO A 83 4.54 -1.90 -17.32
C PRO A 83 4.38 -2.08 -15.79
N ALA A 84 4.46 -0.96 -15.06
CA ALA A 84 4.11 -0.94 -13.65
C ALA A 84 2.63 -1.34 -13.45
N GLY A 85 2.35 -2.11 -12.40
CA GLY A 85 1.02 -2.68 -12.14
C GLY A 85 1.07 -3.99 -11.36
N ALA A 86 -0.10 -4.51 -10.98
CA ALA A 86 -0.24 -5.67 -10.10
C ALA A 86 0.49 -6.91 -10.66
N ALA A 87 0.38 -7.18 -11.96
CA ALA A 87 1.06 -8.31 -12.58
C ALA A 87 2.59 -8.24 -12.40
N ARG A 88 3.19 -7.08 -12.67
CA ARG A 88 4.63 -6.92 -12.49
C ARG A 88 5.02 -7.02 -11.01
N ASN A 89 4.18 -6.54 -10.10
CA ASN A 89 4.40 -6.67 -8.67
C ASN A 89 4.53 -8.13 -8.21
N ALA A 90 3.53 -8.96 -8.52
CA ALA A 90 3.54 -10.37 -8.13
C ALA A 90 4.79 -11.09 -8.66
N LEU A 91 5.16 -10.86 -9.92
CA LEU A 91 6.31 -11.56 -10.52
C LEU A 91 7.66 -11.00 -10.04
N ASP A 92 7.80 -9.69 -9.89
CA ASP A 92 9.02 -9.05 -9.34
C ASP A 92 9.30 -9.56 -7.92
N CYS A 93 8.29 -9.56 -7.06
CA CYS A 93 8.43 -10.05 -5.69
C CYS A 93 8.70 -11.56 -5.63
N ALA A 94 8.16 -12.36 -6.56
CA ALA A 94 8.48 -13.78 -6.68
C ALA A 94 9.94 -14.01 -7.11
N PHE A 95 10.48 -13.18 -8.01
CA PHE A 95 11.90 -13.23 -8.36
C PHE A 95 12.81 -12.85 -7.19
N TRP A 96 12.49 -11.79 -6.45
CA TRP A 96 13.23 -11.42 -5.23
C TRP A 96 13.30 -12.57 -4.22
N ASP A 97 12.16 -13.21 -3.94
CA ASP A 97 12.08 -14.34 -3.01
C ASP A 97 12.86 -15.57 -3.53
N LEU A 98 12.78 -15.85 -4.84
CA LEU A 98 13.54 -16.94 -5.46
C LEU A 98 15.05 -16.68 -5.42
N GLU A 99 15.49 -15.46 -5.72
CA GLU A 99 16.88 -15.02 -5.66
C GLU A 99 17.45 -15.19 -4.24
N ALA A 100 16.68 -14.76 -3.23
CA ALA A 100 17.07 -14.91 -1.82
C ALA A 100 17.23 -16.38 -1.44
N LYS A 101 16.24 -17.22 -1.77
CA LYS A 101 16.25 -18.65 -1.44
C LYS A 101 17.30 -19.46 -2.18
N ARG A 102 17.59 -19.12 -3.44
CA ARG A 102 18.67 -19.77 -4.23
C ARG A 102 20.06 -19.41 -3.69
N SER A 103 20.26 -18.14 -3.34
CA SER A 103 21.57 -17.64 -2.89
C SER A 103 21.85 -17.90 -1.42
N GLY A 104 20.81 -18.12 -0.60
CA GLY A 104 20.91 -18.16 0.85
C GLY A 104 21.15 -16.78 1.48
N VAL A 105 21.02 -15.70 0.69
CA VAL A 105 21.18 -14.31 1.14
C VAL A 105 19.79 -13.67 1.21
N LEU A 106 19.44 -13.16 2.39
CA LEU A 106 18.11 -12.59 2.65
C LEU A 106 17.79 -11.41 1.72
N ALA A 107 16.52 -11.28 1.30
CA ALA A 107 16.09 -10.27 0.33
C ALA A 107 16.44 -8.84 0.75
N PHE A 108 16.37 -8.52 2.05
CA PHE A 108 16.72 -7.17 2.52
C PHE A 108 18.20 -6.83 2.32
N ARG A 109 19.10 -7.82 2.34
CA ARG A 109 20.52 -7.62 2.02
C ARG A 109 20.73 -7.32 0.55
N HIS A 110 20.01 -8.05 -0.32
CA HIS A 110 19.98 -7.76 -1.76
C HIS A 110 19.39 -6.37 -2.05
N ALA A 111 18.44 -5.91 -1.22
CA ALA A 111 17.90 -4.55 -1.28
C ALA A 111 18.84 -3.46 -0.73
N GLY A 112 20.05 -3.83 -0.28
CA GLY A 112 21.04 -2.90 0.26
C GLY A 112 20.75 -2.43 1.69
N LEU A 113 19.88 -3.11 2.42
CA LEU A 113 19.57 -2.81 3.82
C LEU A 113 20.46 -3.64 4.75
N ASP A 114 20.91 -3.02 5.85
CA ASP A 114 21.76 -3.71 6.82
C ASP A 114 20.99 -4.52 7.86
N THR A 115 19.80 -4.07 8.21
CA THR A 115 18.93 -4.73 9.16
C THR A 115 17.50 -4.28 8.90
N LEU A 116 16.55 -5.07 9.38
CA LEU A 116 15.15 -4.69 9.43
C LEU A 116 14.77 -4.51 10.89
N ARG A 117 14.08 -3.41 11.19
CA ARG A 117 13.46 -3.18 12.50
C ARG A 117 11.94 -3.33 12.39
N PRO A 118 11.27 -3.69 13.50
CA PRO A 118 9.82 -3.57 13.58
C PRO A 118 9.38 -2.13 13.33
N LEU A 119 8.21 -1.96 12.72
CA LEU A 119 7.64 -0.66 12.37
C LEU A 119 6.23 -0.52 12.96
N VAL A 120 5.82 0.69 13.29
CA VAL A 120 4.42 0.96 13.66
C VAL A 120 3.63 1.21 12.38
N THR A 121 2.71 0.32 12.06
CA THR A 121 1.73 0.52 10.98
C THR A 121 0.52 1.28 11.48
N ALA A 122 -0.06 2.11 10.61
CA ALA A 122 -1.41 2.62 10.76
C ALA A 122 -2.41 1.48 10.88
N TYR A 123 -3.62 1.80 11.32
CA TYR A 123 -4.77 0.91 11.25
C TYR A 123 -5.97 1.66 10.71
N THR A 124 -6.54 1.10 9.65
CA THR A 124 -7.55 1.76 8.85
C THR A 124 -8.94 1.55 9.45
N LEU A 125 -9.65 2.67 9.65
CA LEU A 125 -11.06 2.69 9.98
C LEU A 125 -11.85 2.96 8.71
N SER A 126 -12.74 2.03 8.37
CA SER A 126 -13.70 2.17 7.29
C SER A 126 -14.57 3.42 7.45
N LEU A 127 -14.98 4.00 6.32
CA LEU A 127 -15.91 5.12 6.29
C LEU A 127 -17.28 4.68 6.82
N ASP A 128 -17.81 5.41 7.80
CA ASP A 128 -19.13 5.18 8.41
C ASP A 128 -19.70 6.53 8.94
N THR A 129 -20.75 6.48 9.75
CA THR A 129 -21.30 7.60 10.52
C THR A 129 -20.29 8.12 11.57
N PRO A 130 -20.38 9.39 11.99
CA PRO A 130 -19.49 9.95 13.01
C PRO A 130 -19.43 9.11 14.30
N ASP A 131 -20.60 8.68 14.82
CA ASP A 131 -20.68 7.88 16.04
C ASP A 131 -20.02 6.50 15.89
N ALA A 132 -20.25 5.82 14.75
CA ALA A 132 -19.66 4.52 14.49
C ALA A 132 -18.14 4.60 14.35
N MET A 133 -17.62 5.61 13.63
CA MET A 133 -16.18 5.80 13.49
C MET A 133 -15.52 6.21 14.81
N ALA A 134 -16.17 7.05 15.62
CA ALA A 134 -15.68 7.43 16.94
C ALA A 134 -15.61 6.22 17.89
N ALA A 135 -16.66 5.39 17.90
CA ALA A 135 -16.66 4.14 18.65
C ALA A 135 -15.56 3.18 18.19
N ALA A 136 -15.36 3.04 16.87
CA ALA A 136 -14.30 2.21 16.29
C ALA A 136 -12.90 2.73 16.65
N ALA A 137 -12.68 4.05 16.63
CA ALA A 137 -11.41 4.67 17.01
C ALA A 137 -11.06 4.42 18.48
N CYS A 138 -12.02 4.61 19.38
CA CYS A 138 -11.86 4.31 20.81
C CYS A 138 -11.59 2.81 21.03
N ALA A 139 -12.36 1.93 20.39
CA ALA A 139 -12.22 0.49 20.53
C ALA A 139 -10.90 -0.06 19.96
N ALA A 140 -10.38 0.55 18.88
CA ALA A 140 -9.12 0.14 18.29
C ALA A 140 -7.95 0.33 19.27
N GLY A 141 -7.90 1.45 19.99
CA GLY A 141 -6.84 1.72 20.98
C GLY A 141 -5.43 1.73 20.37
N ARG A 142 -5.30 2.16 19.10
CA ARG A 142 -4.05 2.09 18.32
C ARG A 142 -3.35 3.45 18.24
N PRO A 143 -2.01 3.47 18.17
CA PRO A 143 -1.24 4.71 18.20
C PRO A 143 -1.37 5.56 16.94
N LEU A 144 -1.67 4.94 15.79
CA LEU A 144 -1.84 5.60 14.50
C LEU A 144 -3.09 5.05 13.81
N LEU A 145 -4.05 5.92 13.56
CA LEU A 145 -5.31 5.59 12.89
C LEU A 145 -5.34 6.24 11.50
N LYS A 146 -5.70 5.44 10.49
CA LYS A 146 -5.99 5.91 9.14
C LYS A 146 -7.50 5.98 8.94
N LEU A 147 -8.03 7.15 8.66
CA LEU A 147 -9.47 7.38 8.60
C LEU A 147 -9.93 7.48 7.15
N LYS A 148 -10.79 6.56 6.72
CA LYS A 148 -11.42 6.65 5.40
C LYS A 148 -12.54 7.70 5.42
N LEU A 149 -12.48 8.63 4.48
CA LEU A 149 -13.34 9.79 4.38
C LEU A 149 -14.05 9.83 3.02
N GLY A 150 -15.08 10.68 2.88
CA GLY A 150 -15.98 10.67 1.71
C GLY A 150 -16.50 12.02 1.24
N GLY A 151 -15.96 13.13 1.76
CA GLY A 151 -16.38 14.50 1.48
C GLY A 151 -17.40 15.01 2.49
N THR A 152 -18.68 14.94 2.14
CA THR A 152 -19.76 15.54 2.95
C THR A 152 -19.89 14.89 4.33
N GLY A 153 -19.86 15.71 5.37
CA GLY A 153 -19.97 15.28 6.77
C GLY A 153 -18.66 14.84 7.42
N ASP A 154 -17.53 14.91 6.70
CA ASP A 154 -16.23 14.51 7.24
C ASP A 154 -15.77 15.40 8.40
N ALA A 155 -16.11 16.68 8.39
CA ALA A 155 -15.87 17.58 9.51
C ALA A 155 -16.45 17.04 10.84
N GLU A 156 -17.67 16.49 10.81
CA GLU A 156 -18.32 15.90 11.98
C GLU A 156 -17.65 14.60 12.40
N ARG A 157 -17.31 13.72 11.43
CA ARG A 157 -16.57 12.48 11.69
C ARG A 157 -15.24 12.75 12.37
N LEU A 158 -14.46 13.70 11.85
CA LEU A 158 -13.14 14.05 12.36
C LEU A 158 -13.18 14.56 13.80
N ARG A 159 -14.11 15.46 14.11
CA ARG A 159 -14.28 15.97 15.48
C ARG A 159 -14.72 14.85 16.44
N ALA A 160 -15.66 14.00 16.04
CA ALA A 160 -16.11 12.87 16.85
C ALA A 160 -14.97 11.88 17.14
N ILE A 161 -14.16 11.54 16.12
CA ILE A 161 -13.02 10.64 16.27
C ILE A 161 -11.94 11.23 17.18
N ARG A 162 -11.59 12.51 17.02
CA ARG A 162 -10.60 13.15 17.89
C ARG A 162 -11.08 13.18 19.35
N LEU A 163 -12.36 13.42 19.61
CA LEU A 163 -12.90 13.34 20.98
C LEU A 163 -12.79 11.93 21.56
N ALA A 164 -13.03 10.89 20.75
CA ALA A 164 -13.03 9.50 21.19
C ALA A 164 -11.61 8.89 21.29
N ALA A 165 -10.65 9.40 20.52
CA ALA A 165 -9.26 8.95 20.50
C ALA A 165 -8.30 10.16 20.59
N PRO A 166 -8.26 10.87 21.74
CA PRO A 166 -7.56 12.14 21.88
C PRO A 166 -6.05 12.04 21.66
N ASP A 167 -5.44 10.91 22.01
CA ASP A 167 -3.99 10.70 21.95
C ASP A 167 -3.53 9.98 20.67
N ALA A 168 -4.46 9.49 19.84
CA ALA A 168 -4.11 8.80 18.61
C ALA A 168 -3.55 9.80 17.58
N ARG A 169 -2.48 9.39 16.90
CA ARG A 169 -2.03 10.07 15.68
C ARG A 169 -3.04 9.77 14.58
N LEU A 170 -3.44 10.78 13.83
CA LEU A 170 -4.47 10.66 12.81
C LEU A 170 -3.89 10.97 11.44
N ILE A 171 -4.07 10.05 10.50
CA ILE A 171 -3.94 10.32 9.07
C ILE A 171 -5.30 10.06 8.42
N ILE A 172 -5.61 10.75 7.34
CA ILE A 172 -6.89 10.59 6.65
C ILE A 172 -6.65 10.22 5.21
N ASP A 173 -7.62 9.55 4.62
CA ASP A 173 -7.62 9.20 3.21
C ASP A 173 -9.02 9.40 2.64
N ALA A 174 -9.16 10.43 1.79
CA ALA A 174 -10.42 10.75 1.15
C ALA A 174 -10.67 9.91 -0.12
N ASN A 175 -9.64 9.21 -0.61
CA ASN A 175 -9.68 8.43 -1.84
C ASN A 175 -10.41 9.17 -2.97
N GLU A 176 -9.94 10.38 -3.30
CA GLU A 176 -10.50 11.25 -4.36
C GLU A 176 -11.91 11.80 -4.05
N GLY A 177 -12.37 11.68 -2.80
CA GLY A 177 -13.76 11.95 -2.42
C GLY A 177 -14.09 13.41 -2.11
N TRP A 178 -13.10 14.29 -1.95
CA TRP A 178 -13.37 15.71 -1.73
C TRP A 178 -13.57 16.45 -3.04
N THR A 179 -14.30 17.55 -2.95
CA THR A 179 -14.63 18.43 -4.06
C THR A 179 -14.20 19.85 -3.73
N ASP A 180 -14.24 20.73 -4.72
CA ASP A 180 -13.96 22.16 -4.52
C ASP A 180 -14.82 22.83 -3.44
N ASP A 181 -16.03 22.31 -3.22
CA ASP A 181 -16.98 22.81 -2.22
C ASP A 181 -16.65 22.34 -0.80
N THR A 182 -16.11 21.13 -0.65
CA THR A 182 -15.83 20.52 0.67
C THR A 182 -14.37 20.68 1.10
N LEU A 183 -13.45 20.92 0.15
CA LEU A 183 -12.01 20.97 0.37
C LEU A 183 -11.59 21.96 1.45
N ALA A 184 -12.04 23.21 1.38
CA ALA A 184 -11.59 24.26 2.29
C ALA A 184 -12.01 23.99 3.74
N GLU A 185 -13.25 23.56 3.95
CA GLU A 185 -13.76 23.20 5.28
C GLU A 185 -13.02 21.97 5.83
N ASN A 186 -12.92 20.91 5.03
CA ASN A 186 -12.29 19.67 5.49
C ASN A 186 -10.80 19.86 5.82
N LEU A 187 -10.06 20.65 5.03
CA LEU A 187 -8.66 21.01 5.33
C LEU A 187 -8.55 21.76 6.66
N ALA A 188 -9.43 22.73 6.91
CA ALA A 188 -9.45 23.49 8.15
C ALA A 188 -9.72 22.59 9.36
N VAL A 189 -10.67 21.66 9.24
CA VAL A 189 -10.99 20.71 10.32
C VAL A 189 -9.87 19.70 10.53
N CYS A 190 -9.21 19.22 9.48
CA CYS A 190 -8.02 18.37 9.62
C CYS A 190 -6.94 19.06 10.45
N ALA A 191 -6.67 20.34 10.21
CA ALA A 191 -5.74 21.13 11.02
C ALA A 191 -6.24 21.33 12.46
N GLU A 192 -7.53 21.65 12.64
CA GLU A 192 -8.18 21.82 13.95
C GLU A 192 -8.01 20.58 14.84
N VAL A 193 -8.21 19.38 14.28
CA VAL A 193 -8.17 18.12 15.03
C VAL A 193 -6.78 17.47 15.02
N GLY A 194 -5.75 18.14 14.52
CA GLY A 194 -4.37 17.62 14.52
C GLY A 194 -4.19 16.36 13.68
N VAL A 195 -4.74 16.33 12.46
CA VAL A 195 -4.36 15.34 11.44
C VAL A 195 -2.91 15.60 11.01
N GLU A 196 -2.14 14.53 10.83
CA GLU A 196 -0.72 14.58 10.48
C GLU A 196 -0.46 14.43 8.97
N LEU A 197 -1.40 13.81 8.23
CA LEU A 197 -1.29 13.58 6.79
C LEU A 197 -2.67 13.44 6.13
N ILE A 198 -2.86 14.06 4.97
CA ILE A 198 -4.08 14.01 4.15
C ILE A 198 -3.77 13.27 2.85
N GLU A 199 -4.27 12.06 2.67
CA GLU A 199 -4.07 11.25 1.48
C GLU A 199 -5.18 11.50 0.44
N GLN A 200 -4.72 11.82 -0.78
CA GLN A 200 -5.51 12.03 -2.00
C GLN A 200 -6.88 12.70 -1.78
N PRO A 201 -6.91 13.99 -1.40
CA PRO A 201 -8.17 14.69 -1.19
C PRO A 201 -9.01 14.79 -2.48
N LEU A 202 -8.37 15.17 -3.60
CA LEU A 202 -9.03 15.44 -4.88
C LEU A 202 -8.79 14.31 -5.90
N PRO A 203 -9.67 14.17 -6.92
CA PRO A 203 -9.49 13.21 -8.00
C PRO A 203 -8.18 13.42 -8.77
N ALA A 204 -7.51 12.31 -9.09
CA ALA A 204 -6.29 12.35 -9.88
C ALA A 204 -6.55 12.99 -11.25
N GLY A 205 -5.72 13.98 -11.61
CA GLY A 205 -5.88 14.78 -12.83
C GLY A 205 -6.89 15.94 -12.71
N ALA A 206 -7.55 16.09 -11.57
CA ALA A 206 -8.39 17.23 -11.21
C ALA A 206 -7.94 17.84 -9.86
N ASP A 207 -6.64 17.84 -9.60
CA ASP A 207 -5.98 18.13 -8.33
C ASP A 207 -5.07 19.39 -8.40
N GLU A 208 -5.04 20.11 -9.52
CA GLU A 208 -4.18 21.29 -9.74
C GLU A 208 -4.38 22.39 -8.68
N ARG A 209 -5.60 22.49 -8.14
CA ARG A 209 -5.94 23.44 -7.08
C ARG A 209 -5.04 23.29 -5.84
N LEU A 210 -4.52 22.09 -5.57
CA LEU A 210 -3.63 21.85 -4.43
C LEU A 210 -2.37 22.72 -4.49
N ARG A 211 -1.86 23.04 -5.70
CA ARG A 211 -0.71 23.95 -5.86
C ARG A 211 -0.95 25.38 -5.41
N HIS A 212 -2.21 25.77 -5.28
CA HIS A 212 -2.62 27.17 -5.09
C HIS A 212 -3.28 27.41 -3.74
N ILE A 213 -3.23 26.43 -2.83
CA ILE A 213 -3.78 26.54 -1.48
C ILE A 213 -2.69 26.26 -0.45
N PRO A 214 -2.79 26.84 0.76
CA PRO A 214 -1.86 26.51 1.83
C PRO A 214 -2.09 25.09 2.35
N HIS A 215 -1.01 24.33 2.51
CA HIS A 215 -1.03 23.02 3.14
C HIS A 215 -0.85 23.16 4.65
N LEU A 216 -1.97 23.37 5.36
CA LEU A 216 -1.96 23.43 6.84
C LEU A 216 -1.59 22.08 7.48
N VAL A 217 -1.87 21.01 6.74
CA VAL A 217 -1.47 19.63 7.01
C VAL A 217 -0.84 19.10 5.72
N PRO A 218 0.26 18.32 5.78
CA PRO A 218 0.86 17.74 4.59
C PRO A 218 -0.12 16.92 3.75
N ILE A 219 -0.07 17.09 2.42
CA ILE A 219 -0.91 16.38 1.47
C ILE A 219 -0.10 15.29 0.76
N CYS A 220 -0.63 14.07 0.76
CA CYS A 220 0.00 12.87 0.21
C CYS A 220 -0.71 12.43 -1.08
N ALA A 221 0.05 12.21 -2.16
CA ALA A 221 -0.48 11.61 -3.38
C ALA A 221 -0.59 10.08 -3.22
N ASP A 222 -1.73 9.50 -3.61
CA ASP A 222 -1.91 8.06 -3.78
C ASP A 222 -2.34 7.75 -5.23
N GLU A 223 -3.59 8.00 -5.60
CA GLU A 223 -4.09 7.77 -6.96
C GLU A 223 -3.36 8.62 -8.02
N SER A 224 -2.77 9.77 -7.65
CA SER A 224 -1.97 10.61 -8.56
C SER A 224 -0.51 10.15 -8.73
N VAL A 225 -0.06 9.13 -7.99
CA VAL A 225 1.34 8.66 -8.03
C VAL A 225 1.44 7.14 -8.20
N HIS A 226 2.13 6.67 -9.23
CA HIS A 226 2.24 5.24 -9.53
C HIS A 226 3.68 4.73 -9.48
N ASP A 227 4.59 5.38 -10.21
CA ASP A 227 6.00 5.02 -10.31
C ASP A 227 6.89 6.28 -10.33
N ARG A 228 8.19 6.12 -10.59
CA ARG A 228 9.12 7.26 -10.67
C ARG A 228 8.72 8.31 -11.70
N ALA A 229 8.07 7.93 -12.80
CA ALA A 229 7.69 8.87 -13.85
C ALA A 229 6.57 9.82 -13.40
N SER A 230 5.79 9.44 -12.38
CA SER A 230 4.75 10.30 -11.81
C SER A 230 5.31 11.49 -11.02
N LEU A 231 6.49 11.35 -10.40
CA LEU A 231 6.97 12.25 -9.33
C LEU A 231 7.12 13.71 -9.75
N ALA A 232 7.71 13.97 -10.92
CA ALA A 232 8.02 15.33 -11.35
C ALA A 232 6.76 16.20 -11.50
N GLY A 233 5.64 15.60 -11.94
CA GLY A 233 4.37 16.29 -12.12
C GLY A 233 3.67 16.67 -10.81
N LEU A 234 4.10 16.12 -9.67
CA LEU A 234 3.44 16.31 -8.37
C LEU A 234 4.08 17.42 -7.53
N VAL A 235 5.27 17.88 -7.91
CA VAL A 235 6.00 18.91 -7.17
C VAL A 235 5.16 20.18 -7.08
N GLY A 236 4.95 20.65 -5.85
CA GLY A 236 4.14 21.83 -5.53
C GLY A 236 2.67 21.53 -5.27
N ALA A 237 2.14 20.39 -5.72
CA ALA A 237 0.76 19.96 -5.43
C ALA A 237 0.68 19.05 -4.19
N TYR A 238 1.77 18.33 -3.90
CA TYR A 238 1.85 17.35 -2.82
C TYR A 238 3.14 17.52 -2.01
N ASP A 239 3.09 17.14 -0.73
CA ASP A 239 4.22 17.14 0.20
C ASP A 239 4.76 15.73 0.46
N ALA A 240 3.93 14.73 0.23
CA ALA A 240 4.24 13.32 0.42
C ALA A 240 3.74 12.44 -0.73
N VAL A 241 4.28 11.23 -0.83
CA VAL A 241 3.80 10.22 -1.78
C VAL A 241 3.57 8.88 -1.08
N ASN A 242 2.48 8.21 -1.42
CA ASN A 242 2.16 6.86 -0.97
C ASN A 242 2.69 5.83 -1.99
N ILE A 243 3.78 5.17 -1.64
CA ILE A 243 4.39 4.10 -2.43
C ILE A 243 3.66 2.79 -2.12
N LYS A 244 3.04 2.20 -3.14
CA LYS A 244 2.40 0.88 -3.08
C LYS A 244 3.00 -0.02 -4.15
N LEU A 245 3.39 -1.24 -3.77
CA LEU A 245 4.05 -2.16 -4.68
C LEU A 245 3.17 -2.55 -5.89
N ASP A 246 1.86 -2.62 -5.71
CA ASP A 246 0.91 -2.85 -6.81
C ASP A 246 0.89 -1.72 -7.84
N LYS A 247 1.22 -0.48 -7.44
CA LYS A 247 1.31 0.66 -8.36
C LYS A 247 2.68 0.76 -9.01
N THR A 248 3.74 0.57 -8.24
CA THR A 248 5.12 0.57 -8.76
C THR A 248 5.40 -0.65 -9.62
N GLY A 249 4.59 -1.70 -9.50
CA GLY A 249 4.81 -2.98 -10.15
C GLY A 249 6.03 -3.71 -9.58
N GLY A 250 6.17 -3.72 -8.26
CA GLY A 250 7.17 -4.53 -7.56
C GLY A 250 8.12 -3.75 -6.65
N LEU A 251 8.89 -4.51 -5.87
CA LEU A 251 9.89 -4.01 -4.94
C LEU A 251 11.04 -3.31 -5.67
N THR A 252 11.44 -3.79 -6.85
CA THR A 252 12.53 -3.18 -7.63
C THR A 252 12.25 -1.71 -7.95
N GLU A 253 11.08 -1.41 -8.51
CA GLU A 253 10.68 -0.03 -8.82
C GLU A 253 10.36 0.75 -7.54
N ALA A 254 9.77 0.11 -6.52
CA ALA A 254 9.45 0.78 -5.27
C ALA A 254 10.68 1.33 -4.53
N LEU A 255 11.77 0.56 -4.45
CA LEU A 255 13.04 1.02 -3.86
C LEU A 255 13.63 2.21 -4.65
N ALA A 256 13.58 2.13 -5.98
CA ALA A 256 14.07 3.20 -6.83
C ALA A 256 13.19 4.46 -6.73
N MET A 257 11.87 4.29 -6.62
CA MET A 257 10.90 5.36 -6.42
C MET A 257 11.09 6.05 -5.07
N ALA A 258 11.32 5.31 -3.99
CA ALA A 258 11.59 5.88 -2.67
C ALA A 258 12.81 6.82 -2.68
N GLN A 259 13.89 6.41 -3.36
CA GLN A 259 15.08 7.26 -3.52
C GLN A 259 14.79 8.51 -4.36
N ALA A 260 14.12 8.35 -5.50
CA ALA A 260 13.78 9.47 -6.38
C ALA A 260 12.83 10.47 -5.70
N ALA A 261 11.81 9.99 -4.99
CA ALA A 261 10.85 10.82 -4.28
C ALA A 261 11.51 11.71 -3.22
N ARG A 262 12.48 11.17 -2.46
CA ARG A 262 13.30 11.97 -1.54
C ARG A 262 14.12 13.02 -2.28
N GLY A 263 14.66 12.71 -3.45
CA GLY A 263 15.37 13.67 -4.31
C GLY A 263 14.49 14.85 -4.77
N HIS A 264 13.18 14.62 -4.90
CA HIS A 264 12.18 15.66 -5.16
C HIS A 264 11.69 16.40 -3.91
N GLY A 265 12.13 15.99 -2.71
CA GLY A 265 11.74 16.60 -1.44
C GLY A 265 10.45 16.06 -0.82
N PHE A 266 9.89 14.96 -1.35
CA PHE A 266 8.69 14.35 -0.78
C PHE A 266 8.99 13.58 0.50
N SER A 267 8.08 13.67 1.47
CA SER A 267 7.98 12.68 2.55
C SER A 267 7.41 11.37 2.00
N LEU A 268 7.75 10.25 2.63
CA LEU A 268 7.34 8.93 2.18
C LEU A 268 6.29 8.33 3.11
N MET A 269 5.18 7.95 2.50
CA MET A 269 4.27 6.95 3.03
C MET A 269 4.49 5.65 2.26
N VAL A 270 4.55 4.53 2.97
CA VAL A 270 4.53 3.20 2.34
C VAL A 270 3.24 2.50 2.73
N GLY A 271 2.35 2.37 1.76
CA GLY A 271 1.03 1.81 1.93
C GLY A 271 0.88 0.45 1.25
N CYS A 272 -0.30 -0.12 1.42
CA CYS A 272 -0.69 -1.35 0.74
C CYS A 272 -2.07 -1.27 0.09
N MET A 273 -2.34 -2.24 -0.78
CA MET A 273 -3.71 -2.69 -1.03
C MET A 273 -4.14 -3.64 0.09
N LEU A 274 -5.45 -3.85 0.27
CA LEU A 274 -5.94 -4.82 1.24
C LEU A 274 -5.57 -6.23 0.76
N ALA A 275 -4.59 -6.83 1.41
CA ALA A 275 -3.93 -8.08 1.02
C ALA A 275 -3.37 -8.82 2.24
N SER A 276 -2.74 -9.97 2.02
CA SER A 276 -2.16 -10.78 3.08
C SER A 276 -0.74 -10.32 3.46
N SER A 277 -0.18 -10.99 4.47
CA SER A 277 1.22 -10.81 4.88
C SER A 277 2.23 -11.04 3.76
N LEU A 278 1.90 -11.84 2.73
CA LEU A 278 2.81 -12.08 1.60
C LEU A 278 3.03 -10.80 0.77
N ALA A 279 2.01 -9.96 0.60
CA ALA A 279 2.15 -8.67 -0.08
C ALA A 279 2.81 -7.61 0.83
N MET A 280 2.59 -7.69 2.15
CA MET A 280 3.18 -6.75 3.11
C MET A 280 4.69 -6.96 3.30
N ALA A 281 5.16 -8.22 3.21
CA ALA A 281 6.56 -8.57 3.47
C ALA A 281 7.58 -7.77 2.62
N PRO A 282 7.49 -7.71 1.28
CA PRO A 282 8.38 -6.86 0.48
C PRO A 282 8.16 -5.36 0.73
N ALA A 283 6.91 -4.93 0.99
CA ALA A 283 6.62 -3.53 1.27
C ALA A 283 7.31 -3.04 2.57
N LEU A 284 7.49 -3.91 3.56
CA LEU A 284 8.18 -3.62 4.81
C LEU A 284 9.65 -3.20 4.60
N LEU A 285 10.31 -3.68 3.55
CA LEU A 285 11.67 -3.27 3.19
C LEU A 285 11.70 -1.80 2.76
N VAL A 286 10.77 -1.38 1.91
CA VAL A 286 10.63 0.02 1.48
C VAL A 286 10.26 0.91 2.67
N ALA A 287 9.38 0.40 3.55
CA ALA A 287 8.89 1.12 4.72
C ALA A 287 9.97 1.43 5.79
N GLN A 288 11.14 0.78 5.75
CA GLN A 288 12.23 1.06 6.71
C GLN A 288 12.66 2.52 6.72
N GLY A 289 12.52 3.19 5.58
CA GLY A 289 12.81 4.60 5.39
C GLY A 289 11.56 5.44 5.16
N ALA A 290 10.39 5.09 5.67
CA ALA A 290 9.17 5.89 5.52
C ALA A 290 8.80 6.62 6.82
N GLU A 291 8.22 7.81 6.68
CA GLU A 291 7.68 8.60 7.80
C GLU A 291 6.30 8.06 8.25
N VAL A 292 5.53 7.49 7.32
CA VAL A 292 4.23 6.85 7.57
C VAL A 292 4.20 5.45 6.97
N VAL A 293 3.74 4.47 7.74
CA VAL A 293 3.63 3.07 7.32
C VAL A 293 2.17 2.64 7.43
N ASP A 294 1.62 2.11 6.35
CA ASP A 294 0.24 1.64 6.23
C ASP A 294 0.23 0.24 5.60
N LEU A 295 0.63 -0.74 6.41
CA LEU A 295 0.80 -2.16 6.07
C LEU A 295 -0.14 -3.02 6.93
N ASP A 296 -1.40 -2.61 7.00
CA ASP A 296 -2.41 -3.14 7.90
C ASP A 296 -3.34 -4.18 7.27
N GLY A 297 -3.16 -4.48 5.98
CA GLY A 297 -3.97 -5.46 5.24
C GLY A 297 -4.27 -6.74 6.03
N PRO A 298 -3.27 -7.43 6.61
CA PRO A 298 -3.46 -8.61 7.44
C PRO A 298 -4.35 -8.39 8.68
N LEU A 299 -4.30 -7.21 9.30
CA LEU A 299 -5.12 -6.87 10.46
C LEU A 299 -6.60 -6.67 10.09
N LEU A 300 -6.87 -6.41 8.82
CA LEU A 300 -8.22 -6.22 8.28
C LEU A 300 -8.81 -7.52 7.71
N LEU A 301 -8.02 -8.58 7.58
CA LEU A 301 -8.50 -9.90 7.15
C LEU A 301 -9.09 -10.67 8.33
N ALA A 302 -10.15 -11.44 8.07
CA ALA A 302 -10.68 -12.39 9.05
C ALA A 302 -9.70 -13.55 9.28
N ARG A 303 -8.87 -13.86 8.28
CA ARG A 303 -7.77 -14.82 8.36
C ARG A 303 -6.65 -14.43 7.41
N ASP A 304 -5.46 -14.22 7.96
CA ASP A 304 -4.22 -14.05 7.21
C ASP A 304 -3.55 -15.42 6.90
N ARG A 305 -2.45 -15.40 6.13
CA ARG A 305 -1.67 -16.60 5.78
C ARG A 305 -1.08 -17.27 7.02
N ASP A 306 -1.07 -18.59 7.01
CA ASP A 306 -0.33 -19.37 8.01
C ASP A 306 1.17 -19.04 7.88
N GLY A 307 1.81 -18.68 9.00
CA GLY A 307 3.20 -18.18 8.98
C GLY A 307 3.36 -16.76 8.42
N GLY A 308 2.30 -15.95 8.42
CA GLY A 308 2.32 -14.53 8.06
C GLY A 308 3.23 -13.67 8.97
N LEU A 309 3.23 -12.36 8.69
CA LEU A 309 3.94 -11.38 9.51
C LEU A 309 3.39 -11.40 10.94
N VAL A 310 4.27 -11.15 11.90
CA VAL A 310 3.87 -10.99 13.30
C VAL A 310 3.46 -9.55 13.53
N TYR A 311 2.27 -9.37 14.11
CA TYR A 311 1.75 -8.08 14.55
C TYR A 311 1.54 -8.09 16.06
N GLU A 312 2.19 -7.18 16.78
CA GLU A 312 1.93 -6.89 18.19
C GLU A 312 1.22 -5.54 18.30
N GLY A 313 -0.11 -5.58 18.37
CA GLY A 313 -0.92 -4.37 18.24
C GLY A 313 -0.74 -3.75 16.85
N SER A 314 -0.13 -2.57 16.78
CA SER A 314 0.23 -1.88 15.53
C SER A 314 1.69 -2.04 15.14
N THR A 315 2.48 -2.80 15.90
CA THR A 315 3.88 -3.06 15.56
C THR A 315 3.97 -4.28 14.63
N VAL A 316 4.39 -4.07 13.39
CA VAL A 316 4.67 -5.14 12.42
C VAL A 316 6.16 -5.51 12.47
N PHE A 317 6.45 -6.81 12.55
CA PHE A 317 7.80 -7.34 12.61
C PHE A 317 8.29 -7.77 11.22
N PRO A 318 9.62 -7.77 10.97
CA PRO A 318 10.20 -8.24 9.72
C PRO A 318 9.78 -9.67 9.34
N PRO A 319 9.66 -9.99 8.03
CA PRO A 319 9.28 -11.32 7.58
C PRO A 319 10.31 -12.39 7.93
N SER A 320 9.85 -13.61 8.17
CA SER A 320 10.70 -14.80 8.13
C SER A 320 10.98 -15.21 6.68
N SER A 321 12.09 -15.90 6.45
CA SER A 321 12.42 -16.46 5.12
C SER A 321 11.43 -17.54 4.65
N ASP A 322 10.69 -18.15 5.59
CA ASP A 322 9.63 -19.10 5.28
C ASP A 322 8.41 -18.39 4.66
N LEU A 323 8.15 -17.14 5.04
CA LEU A 323 7.14 -16.29 4.44
C LEU A 323 7.64 -15.69 3.12
N TRP A 324 8.72 -14.92 3.16
CA TRP A 324 9.24 -14.20 1.99
C TRP A 324 10.64 -13.63 2.26
N GLY A 325 11.53 -13.77 1.29
CA GLY A 325 12.88 -13.21 1.29
C GLY A 325 13.90 -13.98 2.10
#